data_AF-A0A969F918-F1
#
_entry.id   AF-A0A969F918-F1
#
_cell.length_a   1.000
_cell.length_b   1.000
_cell.length_c   1.000
_cell.angle_alpha   90.00
_cell.angle_beta   90.00
_cell.angle_gamma   90.00
#
_symmetry.space_group_name_H-M   'P 1'
#
loop_
_entity.id
_entity.type
_entity.pdbx_description
1 polymer ?
#
loop_
_entity_poly.entity_id
_entity_poly.type
_entity_poly.pdbx_seq_one_letter_code
_entity_poly.pdbx_strand_id
1 'polypeptide(L)'
;MMTEQAAAQCENFPKEDLRDIVHLVASHHGTLEWGSPTTPKTLEAILLHQLDLLDSRVQGYFDHLNEDMSQDAWTAKSSPMFGTDLRYPADYPRTPLTNSSNADDG
;
A
#
# COMPACT_ATOMS: atom_id res chain seq x y z
N MET A 1 13.08 -4.73 18.44
CA MET A 1 12.39 -4.62 17.12
C MET A 1 13.43 -4.27 16.05
N MET A 2 13.24 -4.61 14.76
CA MET A 2 14.24 -4.31 13.70
C MET A 2 14.59 -2.82 13.62
N THR A 3 13.65 -1.92 13.91
CA THR A 3 13.84 -0.47 13.89
C THR A 3 14.85 0.01 14.95
N GLU A 4 14.83 -0.59 16.15
CA GLU A 4 15.80 -0.27 17.22
C GLU A 4 17.20 -0.78 16.87
N GLN A 5 17.28 -1.95 16.23
CA GLN A 5 18.55 -2.51 15.75
C GLN A 5 19.17 -1.65 14.66
N ALA A 6 18.37 -1.08 13.76
CA ALA A 6 18.82 -0.14 12.75
C ALA A 6 19.31 1.17 13.38
N ALA A 7 18.55 1.75 14.31
CA ALA A 7 18.95 2.98 15.01
C ALA A 7 20.24 2.82 15.83
N ALA A 8 20.49 1.62 16.37
CA ALA A 8 21.74 1.31 17.08
C ALA A 8 22.99 1.33 16.18
N GLN A 9 22.83 1.26 14.86
CA GLN A 9 23.93 1.40 13.89
C GLN A 9 24.23 2.87 13.54
N CYS A 10 23.36 3.80 13.94
CA CYS A 10 23.56 5.23 13.72
C CYS A 10 24.26 5.86 14.93
N GLU A 11 25.38 6.55 14.69
CA GLU A 11 26.09 7.26 15.75
C GLU A 11 25.22 8.40 16.31
N ASN A 12 25.09 8.46 17.64
CA ASN A 12 24.34 9.50 18.38
C ASN A 12 22.87 9.68 17.92
N PHE A 13 22.17 8.60 17.57
CA PHE A 13 20.75 8.68 17.21
C PHE A 13 19.89 9.23 18.38
N PRO A 14 19.08 10.29 18.18
CA PRO A 14 18.27 10.86 19.25
C PRO A 14 17.24 9.87 19.79
N LYS A 15 17.19 9.73 21.12
CA LYS A 15 16.29 8.76 21.78
C LYS A 15 14.81 9.09 21.59
N GLU A 16 14.46 10.37 21.53
CA GLU A 16 13.07 10.79 21.32
C GLU A 16 12.60 10.46 19.91
N ASP A 17 13.41 10.77 18.89
CA ASP A 17 13.12 10.40 17.51
C ASP A 17 12.97 8.88 17.36
N LEU A 18 13.81 8.09 18.03
CA LEU A 18 13.69 6.63 18.00
C LEU A 18 12.35 6.18 18.59
N ARG A 19 11.95 6.75 19.73
CA ARG A 19 10.66 6.44 20.37
C ARG A 19 9.50 6.78 19.43
N ASP A 20 9.56 7.92 18.77
CA ASP A 20 8.49 8.39 17.89
C ASP A 20 8.41 7.54 16.61
N ILE A 21 9.55 7.13 16.04
CA ILE A 21 9.63 6.18 14.92
C ILE A 21 9.12 4.78 15.32
N VAL A 22 9.49 4.30 16.50
CA VAL A 22 8.98 3.02 17.03
C VAL A 22 7.47 3.07 17.17
N HIS A 23 6.92 4.16 17.70
CA HIS A 23 5.47 4.37 17.79
C HIS A 23 4.80 4.43 16.41
N LEU A 24 5.40 5.14 15.44
CA LEU A 24 4.94 5.18 14.05
C LEU A 24 4.78 3.78 13.46
N VAL A 25 5.85 2.99 13.47
CA VAL A 25 5.85 1.62 12.92
C VAL A 25 4.89 0.72 13.69
N ALA A 26 4.82 0.84 15.02
CA ALA A 26 3.91 0.01 15.81
C ALA A 26 2.43 0.37 15.56
N SER A 27 2.12 1.64 15.28
CA SER A 27 0.74 2.12 15.25
C SER A 27 0.12 2.32 13.87
N HIS A 28 0.91 2.24 12.78
CA HIS A 28 0.45 2.58 11.43
C HIS A 28 -0.77 1.78 10.94
N HIS A 29 -1.01 0.56 11.44
CA HIS A 29 -2.23 -0.19 11.14
C HIS A 29 -3.50 0.34 11.85
N GLY A 30 -3.41 1.38 12.68
CA GLY A 30 -4.56 2.14 13.18
C GLY A 30 -5.20 1.59 14.46
N THR A 31 -5.72 0.37 14.43
CA THR A 31 -6.49 -0.19 15.55
C THR A 31 -5.97 -1.55 15.99
N LEU A 32 -6.25 -1.89 17.25
CA LEU A 32 -5.92 -3.22 17.80
C LEU A 32 -6.62 -4.34 17.01
N GLU A 33 -7.82 -4.06 16.50
CA GLU A 33 -8.62 -5.00 15.71
C GLU A 33 -7.98 -5.31 14.35
N TRP A 34 -7.18 -4.39 13.81
CA TRP A 34 -6.41 -4.56 12.57
C TRP A 34 -4.97 -5.05 12.83
N GLY A 35 -4.73 -5.62 14.02
CA GLY A 35 -3.44 -6.21 14.39
C GLY A 35 -2.39 -5.19 14.84
N SER A 36 -2.75 -3.92 15.03
CA SER A 36 -1.82 -2.94 15.57
C SER A 36 -1.60 -3.17 17.07
N PRO A 37 -0.36 -3.19 17.57
CA PRO A 37 -0.08 -3.20 19.01
C PRO A 37 -0.60 -1.98 19.79
N THR A 38 -0.78 -0.83 19.13
CA THR A 38 -1.26 0.42 19.75
C THR A 38 -1.86 1.35 18.71
N THR A 39 -2.80 2.21 19.09
CA THR A 39 -3.37 3.18 18.15
C THR A 39 -2.39 4.33 17.83
N PRO A 40 -2.52 5.00 16.67
CA PRO A 40 -1.83 6.25 16.37
C PRO A 40 -2.13 7.31 17.43
N LYS A 41 -1.10 8.03 17.89
CA LYS A 41 -1.19 9.02 18.97
C LYS A 41 -0.43 10.32 18.67
N THR A 42 0.36 10.34 17.60
CA THR A 42 1.04 11.53 17.08
C THR A 42 0.43 11.91 15.74
N LEU A 43 0.62 13.16 15.32
CA LEU A 43 0.08 13.64 14.03
C LEU A 43 0.69 12.85 12.87
N GLU A 44 1.98 12.56 12.94
CA GLU A 44 2.73 11.78 11.98
C GLU A 44 2.17 10.36 11.89
N ALA A 45 1.87 9.72 13.02
CA ALA A 45 1.32 8.36 13.04
C ALA A 45 -0.11 8.30 12.50
N ILE A 46 -0.93 9.32 12.80
CA ILE A 46 -2.28 9.43 12.24
C ILE A 46 -2.20 9.61 10.73
N LEU A 47 -1.30 10.49 10.24
CA LEU A 47 -1.12 10.70 8.81
C LEU A 47 -0.62 9.44 8.11
N LEU A 48 0.38 8.76 8.67
CA LEU A 48 0.91 7.51 8.11
C LEU A 48 -0.18 6.46 7.99
N HIS A 49 -1.00 6.27 9.03
CA HIS A 49 -2.13 5.34 8.99
C HIS A 49 -3.11 5.66 7.85
N GLN A 50 -3.44 6.94 7.64
CA GLN A 50 -4.33 7.33 6.54
C GLN A 50 -3.70 7.11 5.17
N LEU A 51 -2.38 7.31 5.05
CA LEU A 51 -1.65 7.02 3.83
C LEU A 51 -1.64 5.52 3.53
N ASP A 52 -1.46 4.66 4.52
CA ASP A 52 -1.53 3.20 4.32
C ASP A 52 -2.92 2.74 3.86
N LEU A 53 -3.98 3.29 4.46
CA LEU A 53 -5.35 3.00 4.04
C LEU A 53 -5.61 3.46 2.61
N LEU A 54 -5.08 4.63 2.24
CA LEU A 54 -5.19 5.15 0.89
C LEU A 54 -4.42 4.27 -0.10
N ASP A 55 -3.19 3.88 0.22
CA ASP A 55 -2.35 3.01 -0.61
C ASP A 55 -3.04 1.68 -0.90
N SER A 56 -3.57 1.02 0.14
CA SER A 56 -4.33 -0.22 -0.02
C SER A 56 -5.56 -0.06 -0.92
N ARG A 57 -6.29 1.05 -0.81
CA ARG A 57 -7.43 1.33 -1.70
C ARG A 57 -6.97 1.60 -3.13
N VAL A 58 -5.87 2.34 -3.30
CA VAL A 58 -5.28 2.64 -4.60
C VAL A 58 -4.83 1.36 -5.30
N GLN A 59 -4.19 0.45 -4.58
CA GLN A 59 -3.84 -0.86 -5.11
C GLN A 59 -5.08 -1.63 -5.56
N GLY A 60 -6.17 -1.62 -4.78
CA GLY A 60 -7.44 -2.24 -5.19
C GLY A 60 -8.04 -1.64 -6.47
N TYR A 61 -7.89 -0.33 -6.71
CA TYR A 61 -8.29 0.28 -7.99
C TYR A 61 -7.43 -0.22 -9.15
N PHE A 62 -6.11 -0.34 -8.96
CA PHE A 62 -5.21 -0.87 -9.99
C PHE A 62 -5.48 -2.33 -10.31
N ASP A 63 -5.73 -3.17 -9.29
CA ASP A 63 -6.05 -4.57 -9.46
C ASP A 63 -7.34 -4.72 -10.30
N HIS A 64 -8.39 -3.94 -9.99
CA HIS A 64 -9.62 -3.91 -10.78
C HIS A 64 -9.38 -3.50 -12.24
N LEU A 65 -8.53 -2.50 -12.49
CA LEU A 65 -8.17 -2.08 -13.84
C LEU A 65 -7.37 -3.16 -14.61
N ASN A 66 -6.54 -3.92 -13.92
CA ASN A 66 -5.69 -4.98 -14.50
C ASN A 66 -6.47 -6.27 -14.80
N GLU A 67 -7.52 -6.56 -14.02
CA GLU A 67 -8.40 -7.70 -14.23
C GLU A 67 -9.48 -7.43 -15.28
N ASP A 68 -9.81 -6.15 -15.52
CA ASP A 68 -10.81 -5.77 -16.51
C ASP A 68 -10.26 -5.87 -17.94
N MET A 69 -10.92 -6.70 -18.74
CA MET A 69 -10.54 -7.01 -20.13
C MET A 69 -11.23 -6.10 -21.16
N SER A 70 -11.86 -5.00 -20.72
CA SER A 70 -12.51 -4.04 -21.61
C SER A 70 -11.49 -3.39 -22.53
N GLN A 71 -11.88 -3.18 -23.80
CA GLN A 71 -11.13 -2.38 -24.76
C GLN A 71 -11.63 -0.93 -24.82
N ASP A 72 -12.66 -0.59 -24.03
CA ASP A 72 -13.22 0.76 -23.95
C ASP A 72 -12.42 1.67 -23.01
N ALA A 73 -12.72 2.96 -23.04
CA ALA A 73 -12.12 3.96 -22.14
C ALA A 73 -12.48 3.73 -20.65
N TRP A 74 -13.50 2.92 -20.36
CA TRP A 74 -14.00 2.60 -19.04
C TRP A 74 -14.01 1.09 -18.81
N THR A 75 -13.90 0.68 -17.55
CA THR A 75 -14.06 -0.72 -17.13
C THR A 75 -15.46 -1.23 -17.47
N ALA A 76 -15.58 -2.48 -17.92
CA ALA A 76 -16.86 -3.05 -18.34
C ALA A 76 -17.85 -3.21 -17.17
N LYS A 77 -17.35 -3.37 -15.95
CA LYS A 77 -18.14 -3.48 -14.73
C LYS A 77 -17.63 -2.52 -13.66
N SER A 78 -18.55 -2.04 -12.84
CA SER A 78 -18.20 -1.31 -11.63
C SER A 78 -17.38 -2.20 -10.69
N SER A 79 -16.39 -1.62 -10.01
CA SER A 79 -15.64 -2.32 -8.98
C SER A 79 -16.58 -2.75 -7.86
N PRO A 80 -16.62 -4.04 -7.50
CA PRO A 80 -17.40 -4.51 -6.35
C PRO A 80 -16.97 -3.86 -5.04
N MET A 81 -15.69 -3.48 -4.92
CA MET A 81 -15.13 -2.86 -3.72
C MET A 81 -15.52 -1.39 -3.57
N PHE A 82 -15.68 -0.67 -4.68
CA PHE A 82 -15.85 0.79 -4.67
C PHE A 82 -17.17 1.28 -5.26
N GLY A 83 -17.96 0.40 -5.88
CA GLY A 83 -19.28 0.71 -6.41
C GLY A 83 -19.26 1.68 -7.60
N THR A 84 -18.14 1.83 -8.30
CA THR A 84 -17.99 2.73 -9.45
C THR A 84 -17.23 2.04 -10.57
N ASP A 85 -17.53 2.41 -11.82
CA ASP A 85 -16.66 2.15 -12.95
C ASP A 85 -15.45 3.09 -12.91
N LEU A 86 -14.34 2.65 -13.52
CA LEU A 86 -13.10 3.40 -13.57
C LEU A 86 -12.75 3.72 -15.02
N ARG A 87 -12.28 4.95 -15.25
CA ARG A 87 -11.72 5.35 -16.52
C ARG A 87 -10.24 5.00 -16.55
N TYR A 88 -9.80 4.37 -17.63
CA TYR A 88 -8.38 4.08 -17.81
C TYR A 88 -7.58 5.37 -18.04
N PRO A 89 -6.42 5.54 -17.38
CA PRO A 89 -5.47 6.59 -17.71
C PRO A 89 -5.02 6.53 -19.18
N ALA A 90 -4.64 7.67 -19.75
CA ALA A 90 -4.29 7.78 -21.17
C ALA A 90 -3.19 6.79 -21.61
N ASP A 91 -2.20 6.58 -20.74
CA ASP A 91 -1.03 5.72 -21.01
C ASP A 91 -1.07 4.41 -20.19
N TYR A 92 -2.26 3.94 -19.81
CA TYR A 92 -2.39 2.72 -19.00
C TYR A 92 -2.08 1.46 -19.84
N PRO A 93 -1.17 0.57 -19.40
CA PRO A 93 -0.85 -0.64 -20.15
C PRO A 93 -2.04 -1.60 -20.19
N ARG A 94 -2.55 -1.89 -21.40
CA ARG A 94 -3.71 -2.77 -21.64
C ARG A 94 -3.34 -4.23 -21.91
N THR A 95 -2.05 -4.52 -21.95
CA THR A 95 -1.54 -5.88 -22.14
C THR A 95 -1.34 -6.52 -20.77
N PRO A 96 -1.84 -7.74 -20.51
CA PRO A 96 -1.43 -8.49 -19.35
C PRO A 96 0.09 -8.55 -19.32
N LEU A 97 0.71 -8.33 -18.15
CA LEU A 97 2.12 -8.66 -17.94
C LEU A 97 2.24 -10.18 -18.19
N THR A 98 2.56 -10.58 -19.41
CA THR A 98 2.87 -11.97 -19.71
C THR A 98 4.17 -12.27 -18.98
N ASN A 99 4.11 -13.16 -17.98
CA ASN A 99 5.31 -13.74 -17.41
C ASN A 99 6.05 -14.45 -18.54
N SER A 100 7.07 -13.81 -19.10
CA SER A 100 7.96 -14.39 -20.10
C SER A 100 8.94 -15.37 -19.45
N SER A 101 8.44 -16.46 -18.89
CA SER A 101 9.27 -17.49 -18.24
C SER A 101 8.85 -18.92 -18.54
N ASN A 102 8.14 -19.18 -19.66
CA ASN A 102 7.88 -20.54 -20.15
C ASN A 102 8.14 -20.63 -21.66
N ALA A 103 9.39 -20.37 -22.06
CA ALA A 103 9.87 -20.62 -23.42
C ALA A 103 11.37 -20.95 -23.40
N ASP A 104 11.74 -22.01 -22.70
CA ASP A 104 12.93 -22.81 -23.01
C ASP A 104 12.89 -24.09 -22.17
N ASP A 105 12.24 -25.12 -22.72
CA ASP A 105 12.53 -26.53 -22.43
C ASP A 105 12.09 -27.30 -23.67
N GLY A 106 12.99 -27.32 -24.65
CA GLY A 106 12.96 -28.15 -25.85
C GLY A 106 14.19 -29.04 -25.89
#